data_AF-A0A7S1RR95-F1
#
_entry.id   AF-A0A7S1RR95-F1
#
_cell.length_a   1.000
_cell.length_b   1.000
_cell.length_c   1.000
_cell.angle_alpha   90.00
_cell.angle_beta   90.00
_cell.angle_gamma   90.00
#
_symmetry.space_group_name_H-M   'P 1'
#
loop_
_entity.id
_entity.type
_entity.pdbx_description
1 polymer ?
#
loop_
_entity_poly.entity_id
_entity_poly.type
_entity_poly.pdbx_seq_one_letter_code
_entity_poly.pdbx_strand_id
1 'polypeptide(L)'
;RVEGIAATDTLRFAGIELERQGLLVVEKEMFAPPDHVWDGILGLAKTEYSVIQSPFFTRLREVGVAPIFVFIPDRGDSGSHVELRIGESALHSPEVSLQTLTWVPSNERGLWYINGSVGVHQRSMRRFLVDTGTTVVVMTVDDFKEYVNAIQPQRGCFRRGTLITCACSDVPKMPPLMFEFGNVTLALGAMDLFLPNKKVMGGPFGAEPACELQVSVGMPSEGWVLGDNFLRKVVLVFDYEKRRVGFAAPPEQSS
;
A
#
# COMPACT_ATOMS: atom_id res chain seq x y z
N ARG A 1 16.42 -9.22 -5.03
CA ARG A 1 17.62 -8.87 -5.83
C ARG A 1 17.52 -9.46 -7.23
N VAL A 2 17.66 -8.61 -8.24
CA VAL A 2 17.81 -8.97 -9.66
C VAL A 2 19.27 -8.82 -10.08
N GLU A 3 19.66 -9.52 -11.15
CA GLU A 3 20.93 -9.33 -11.87
C GLU A 3 20.62 -9.29 -13.38
N GLY A 4 21.37 -8.48 -14.12
CA GLY A 4 21.12 -8.28 -15.54
C GLY A 4 21.97 -7.17 -16.16
N ILE A 5 21.59 -6.75 -17.37
CA ILE A 5 22.34 -5.81 -18.20
C ILE A 5 21.65 -4.44 -18.20
N ALA A 6 22.41 -3.38 -17.92
CA ALA A 6 21.92 -2.02 -18.07
C ALA A 6 21.73 -1.69 -19.55
N ALA A 7 20.53 -1.23 -19.91
CA ALA A 7 20.17 -0.86 -21.27
C ALA A 7 19.49 0.51 -21.30
N THR A 8 19.26 1.03 -22.49
CA THR A 8 18.59 2.31 -22.71
C THR A 8 17.67 2.18 -23.91
N ASP A 9 16.41 2.55 -23.73
CA ASP A 9 15.38 2.47 -24.77
C ASP A 9 14.32 3.55 -24.58
N THR A 10 13.34 3.63 -25.46
CA THR A 10 12.20 4.53 -25.33
C THR A 10 11.15 3.92 -24.40
N LEU A 11 10.90 4.58 -23.27
CA LEU A 11 9.84 4.19 -22.34
C LEU A 11 8.52 4.82 -22.76
N ARG A 12 7.49 4.00 -22.99
CA ARG A 12 6.12 4.44 -23.31
C ARG A 12 5.13 3.87 -22.31
N PHE A 13 4.34 4.72 -21.65
CA PHE A 13 3.32 4.32 -20.67
C PHE A 13 2.31 5.44 -20.46
N ALA A 14 1.01 5.13 -20.34
CA ALA A 14 -0.04 6.12 -20.07
C ALA A 14 -0.01 7.38 -20.99
N GLY A 15 0.35 7.22 -22.27
CA GLY A 15 0.50 8.33 -23.22
C GLY A 15 1.77 9.17 -23.07
N ILE A 16 2.63 8.85 -22.09
CA ILE A 16 3.95 9.45 -21.90
C ILE A 16 4.96 8.70 -22.75
N GLU A 17 5.84 9.43 -23.42
CA GLU A 17 6.97 8.88 -24.17
C GLU A 17 8.27 9.55 -23.72
N LEU A 18 9.22 8.76 -23.25
CA LEU A 18 10.53 9.22 -22.80
C LEU A 18 11.61 8.45 -23.56
N GLU A 19 12.23 9.10 -24.55
CA GLU A 19 13.36 8.52 -25.27
C GLU A 19 14.56 8.30 -24.34
N ARG A 20 15.38 7.29 -24.66
CA ARG A 20 16.65 7.01 -23.97
C ARG A 20 16.51 6.90 -22.44
N GLN A 21 15.48 6.24 -21.96
CA GLN A 21 15.31 5.88 -20.56
C GLN A 21 16.16 4.66 -20.20
N GLY A 22 16.91 4.76 -19.11
CA GLY A 22 17.63 3.63 -18.53
C GLY A 22 16.70 2.59 -17.94
N LEU A 23 17.01 1.33 -18.22
CA LEU A 23 16.35 0.16 -17.66
C LEU A 23 17.39 -0.94 -17.35
N LEU A 24 16.98 -1.91 -16.55
CA LEU A 24 17.73 -3.14 -16.33
C LEU A 24 17.01 -4.28 -17.04
N VAL A 25 17.67 -4.90 -18.02
CA VAL A 25 17.19 -6.15 -18.61
C VAL A 25 17.58 -7.28 -17.68
N VAL A 26 16.61 -7.81 -16.96
CA VAL A 26 16.83 -8.82 -15.91
C VAL A 26 17.11 -10.17 -16.56
N GLU A 27 18.24 -10.78 -16.21
CA GLU A 27 18.62 -12.13 -16.65
C GLU A 27 18.45 -13.15 -15.52
N LYS A 28 18.46 -12.68 -14.27
CA LYS A 28 18.30 -13.53 -13.10
C LYS A 28 17.52 -12.82 -12.00
N GLU A 29 16.55 -13.54 -11.47
CA GLU A 29 15.69 -13.11 -10.39
C GLU A 29 15.81 -14.06 -9.19
N MET A 30 15.98 -13.52 -7.99
CA MET A 30 16.15 -14.33 -6.75
C MET A 30 15.03 -14.14 -5.72
N PHE A 31 14.01 -13.32 -5.99
CA PHE A 31 13.05 -12.89 -4.97
C PHE A 31 11.59 -12.94 -5.41
N ALA A 32 11.28 -12.96 -6.71
CA ALA A 32 9.89 -13.04 -7.09
C ALA A 32 9.37 -14.49 -6.94
N PRO A 33 8.10 -14.63 -6.53
CA PRO A 33 7.42 -15.92 -6.57
C PRO A 33 7.50 -16.52 -7.98
N PRO A 34 7.74 -17.82 -8.15
CA PRO A 34 7.83 -18.44 -9.47
C PRO A 34 6.61 -18.19 -10.37
N ASP A 35 5.44 -17.97 -9.76
CA ASP A 35 4.15 -17.80 -10.43
C ASP A 35 3.63 -16.34 -10.34
N HIS A 36 4.53 -15.35 -10.28
CA HIS A 36 4.12 -13.95 -10.36
C HIS A 36 3.54 -13.62 -11.75
N VAL A 37 2.62 -12.65 -11.81
CA VAL A 37 1.78 -12.37 -13.00
C VAL A 37 2.17 -11.09 -13.73
N TRP A 38 3.34 -10.51 -13.44
CA TRP A 38 3.80 -9.25 -14.02
C TRP A 38 5.12 -9.44 -14.79
N ASP A 39 5.33 -8.68 -15.86
CA ASP A 39 6.53 -8.85 -16.69
C ASP A 39 7.75 -8.11 -16.13
N GLY A 40 7.54 -7.11 -15.27
CA GLY A 40 8.61 -6.32 -14.68
C GLY A 40 8.13 -5.31 -13.64
N ILE A 41 9.07 -4.48 -13.19
CA ILE A 41 8.85 -3.50 -12.11
C ILE A 41 9.24 -2.10 -12.60
N LEU A 42 8.32 -1.14 -12.47
CA LEU A 42 8.60 0.28 -12.64
C LEU A 42 8.82 0.92 -11.26
N GLY A 43 10.07 1.22 -10.92
CA GLY A 43 10.42 1.74 -9.59
C GLY A 43 9.96 3.19 -9.36
N LEU A 44 9.27 3.41 -8.24
CA LEU A 44 8.79 4.73 -7.79
C LEU A 44 9.49 5.24 -6.51
N ALA A 45 10.59 4.60 -6.07
CA ALA A 45 11.44 5.19 -5.03
C ALA A 45 12.09 6.49 -5.54
N LYS A 46 12.53 7.38 -4.66
CA LYS A 46 13.20 8.63 -5.04
C LYS A 46 14.59 8.34 -5.62
N THR A 47 15.19 9.35 -6.25
CA THR A 47 16.41 9.24 -7.08
C THR A 47 17.56 8.49 -6.40
N GLU A 48 17.73 8.66 -5.10
CA GLU A 48 18.80 8.07 -4.30
C GLU A 48 18.73 6.54 -4.18
N TYR A 49 17.60 5.93 -4.54
CA TYR A 49 17.45 4.47 -4.63
C TYR A 49 17.75 3.90 -6.02
N SER A 50 18.03 4.76 -7.01
CA SER A 50 18.41 4.28 -8.34
C SER A 50 19.87 3.81 -8.38
N VAL A 51 20.09 2.66 -9.00
CA VAL A 51 21.42 2.01 -9.08
C VAL A 51 22.10 2.22 -10.43
N ILE A 52 21.34 2.50 -11.49
CA ILE A 52 21.85 2.48 -12.88
C ILE A 52 21.85 3.88 -13.50
N GLN A 53 20.67 4.49 -13.62
CA GLN A 53 20.48 5.80 -14.25
C GLN A 53 19.39 6.58 -13.53
N SER A 54 19.24 7.87 -13.83
CA SER A 54 18.13 8.67 -13.29
C SER A 54 16.78 8.00 -13.55
N PRO A 55 15.91 7.87 -12.53
CA PRO A 55 14.57 7.34 -12.73
C PRO A 55 13.75 8.16 -13.73
N PHE A 56 12.82 7.51 -14.41
CA PHE A 56 12.00 8.15 -15.44
C PHE A 56 11.23 9.38 -14.95
N PHE A 57 10.78 9.39 -13.69
CA PHE A 57 9.99 10.49 -13.13
C PHE A 57 10.76 11.81 -13.11
N THR A 58 12.11 11.80 -13.11
CA THR A 58 12.91 13.04 -13.11
C THR A 58 12.82 13.77 -14.45
N ARG A 59 12.33 13.11 -15.51
CA ARG A 59 12.26 13.64 -16.88
C ARG A 59 10.83 13.95 -17.33
N LEU A 60 9.82 13.70 -16.50
CA LEU A 60 8.42 13.94 -16.88
C LEU A 60 8.15 15.40 -17.27
N ARG A 61 8.85 16.35 -16.66
CA ARG A 61 8.72 17.78 -17.00
C ARG A 61 9.24 18.12 -18.39
N GLU A 62 10.16 17.33 -18.95
CA GLU A 62 10.64 17.49 -20.33
C GLU A 62 9.52 17.30 -21.36
N VAL A 63 8.50 16.52 -21.00
CA VAL A 63 7.31 16.25 -21.82
C VAL A 63 6.04 16.89 -21.27
N GLY A 64 6.19 17.92 -20.42
CA GLY A 64 5.07 18.72 -19.89
C GLY A 64 4.23 18.05 -18.80
N VAL A 65 4.67 16.91 -18.25
CA VAL A 65 3.94 16.17 -17.20
C VAL A 65 4.56 16.42 -15.84
N ALA A 66 3.74 16.72 -14.83
CA ALA A 66 4.21 16.83 -13.45
C ALA A 66 4.57 15.44 -12.90
N PRO A 67 5.66 15.29 -12.12
CA PRO A 67 5.99 14.04 -11.45
C PRO A 67 5.13 13.86 -10.20
N ILE A 68 3.81 13.76 -10.42
CA ILE A 68 2.79 13.50 -9.42
C ILE A 68 2.11 12.20 -9.82
N PHE A 69 2.05 11.24 -8.90
CA PHE A 69 1.50 9.91 -9.13
C PHE A 69 0.33 9.71 -8.18
N VAL A 70 -0.86 9.53 -8.72
CA VAL A 70 -2.11 9.42 -7.97
C VAL A 70 -2.65 8.00 -8.14
N PHE A 71 -2.73 7.26 -7.04
CA PHE A 71 -3.29 5.93 -6.96
C PHE A 71 -4.73 6.04 -6.45
N ILE A 72 -5.68 5.63 -7.28
CA ILE A 72 -7.12 5.74 -7.01
C ILE A 72 -7.69 4.32 -6.88
N PRO A 73 -8.28 3.97 -5.73
CA PRO A 73 -8.98 2.70 -5.59
C PRO A 73 -10.14 2.57 -6.57
N ASP A 74 -10.19 1.48 -7.34
CA ASP A 74 -11.38 1.10 -8.10
C ASP A 74 -12.44 0.56 -7.13
N ARG A 75 -13.67 1.04 -7.31
CA ARG A 75 -14.83 0.75 -6.44
C ARG A 75 -15.96 0.02 -7.16
N GLY A 76 -15.73 -0.41 -8.41
CA GLY A 76 -16.66 -1.28 -9.13
C GLY A 76 -16.68 -2.72 -8.59
N ASP A 77 -17.57 -3.55 -9.15
CA ASP A 77 -17.77 -4.96 -8.77
C ASP A 77 -16.52 -5.86 -8.94
N SER A 78 -15.47 -5.36 -9.60
CA SER A 78 -14.17 -6.05 -9.75
C SER A 78 -13.33 -6.03 -8.45
N GLY A 79 -13.59 -5.08 -7.54
CA GLY A 79 -13.14 -5.08 -6.13
C GLY A 79 -11.64 -5.09 -5.82
N SER A 80 -10.74 -5.20 -6.82
CA SER A 80 -9.32 -5.47 -6.58
C SER A 80 -8.33 -4.57 -7.33
N HIS A 81 -8.79 -3.50 -7.98
CA HIS A 81 -7.90 -2.67 -8.80
C HIS A 81 -7.62 -1.30 -8.16
N VAL A 82 -6.42 -0.79 -8.43
CA VAL A 82 -6.01 0.58 -8.14
C VAL A 82 -5.57 1.17 -9.47
N GLU A 83 -6.16 2.28 -9.86
CA GLU A 83 -5.78 3.02 -11.06
C GLU A 83 -4.62 3.96 -10.74
N LEU A 84 -3.57 3.91 -11.54
CA LEU A 84 -2.51 4.92 -11.50
C LEU A 84 -2.78 6.02 -12.53
N ARG A 85 -2.94 7.25 -12.07
CA ARG A 85 -2.97 8.46 -12.88
C ARG A 85 -1.73 9.31 -12.61
N ILE A 86 -1.21 9.99 -13.64
CA ILE A 86 0.08 10.70 -13.58
C ILE A 86 -0.11 12.14 -14.05
N GLY A 87 0.51 13.08 -13.35
CA GLY A 87 0.44 14.51 -13.63
C GLY A 87 -0.46 15.26 -12.64
N GLU A 88 -0.39 16.58 -12.71
CA GLU A 88 -1.13 17.47 -11.79
C GLU A 88 -2.64 17.40 -12.01
N SER A 89 -3.09 17.21 -13.26
CA SER A 89 -4.52 17.04 -13.58
C SER A 89 -5.16 15.85 -12.86
N ALA A 90 -4.39 14.82 -12.50
CA ALA A 90 -4.88 13.67 -11.77
C ALA A 90 -5.44 14.03 -10.39
N LEU A 91 -4.91 15.07 -9.74
CA LEU A 91 -5.40 15.58 -8.45
C LEU A 91 -6.81 16.17 -8.54
N HIS A 92 -7.22 16.61 -9.72
CA HIS A 92 -8.51 17.24 -9.96
C HIS A 92 -9.57 16.27 -10.48
N SER A 93 -9.27 14.97 -10.44
CA SER A 93 -10.23 13.94 -10.82
C SER A 93 -11.40 13.87 -9.84
N PRO A 94 -12.63 13.54 -10.28
CA PRO A 94 -13.81 13.43 -9.41
C PRO A 94 -13.65 12.47 -8.22
N GLU A 95 -12.81 11.44 -8.37
CA GLU A 95 -12.53 10.44 -7.36
C GLU A 95 -11.60 10.94 -6.24
N VAL A 96 -10.93 12.08 -6.46
CA VAL A 96 -10.01 12.70 -5.49
C VAL A 96 -10.73 13.83 -4.76
N SER A 97 -11.11 13.58 -3.51
CA SER A 97 -11.70 14.63 -2.66
C SER A 97 -10.62 15.58 -2.15
N LEU A 98 -10.42 16.70 -2.85
CA LEU A 98 -9.47 17.75 -2.45
C LEU A 98 -9.75 18.34 -1.06
N GLN A 99 -10.98 18.26 -0.57
CA GLN A 99 -11.35 18.73 0.78
C GLN A 99 -10.75 17.85 1.89
N THR A 100 -10.56 16.56 1.61
CA THR A 100 -10.01 15.59 2.55
C THR A 100 -8.54 15.25 2.26
N LEU A 101 -7.98 15.82 1.19
CA LEU A 101 -6.59 15.60 0.80
C LEU A 101 -5.66 16.26 1.80
N THR A 102 -4.95 15.42 2.55
CA THR A 102 -3.93 15.84 3.51
C THR A 102 -2.55 15.45 3.01
N TRP A 103 -1.63 16.40 3.11
CA TRP A 103 -0.23 16.20 2.74
C TRP A 103 0.63 15.93 3.97
N VAL A 104 1.43 14.87 3.90
CA VAL A 104 2.43 14.51 4.91
C VAL A 104 3.82 14.61 4.30
N PRO A 105 4.77 15.32 4.94
CA PRO A 105 6.12 15.44 4.41
C PRO A 105 6.83 14.08 4.41
N SER A 106 7.56 13.80 3.32
CA SER A 106 8.43 12.64 3.18
C SER A 106 9.84 13.12 2.87
N ASN A 107 10.56 13.50 3.93
CA ASN A 107 11.86 14.16 3.81
C ASN A 107 13.02 13.19 3.57
N GLU A 108 12.80 11.89 3.73
CA GLU A 108 13.84 10.90 3.44
C GLU A 108 14.19 10.88 1.96
N ARG A 109 15.48 10.79 1.67
CA ARG A 109 16.02 10.86 0.31
C ARG A 109 15.70 9.63 -0.54
N GLY A 110 15.44 8.48 0.07
CA GLY A 110 15.21 7.24 -0.64
C GLY A 110 13.73 6.87 -0.78
N LEU A 111 13.25 6.11 0.19
CA LEU A 111 11.89 5.61 0.18
C LEU A 111 10.89 6.66 0.70
N TRP A 112 9.61 6.37 0.47
CA TRP A 112 8.49 7.21 0.88
C TRP A 112 8.11 7.00 2.35
N TYR A 113 9.04 7.35 3.23
CA TYR A 113 8.78 7.35 4.67
C TYR A 113 8.00 8.59 5.09
N ILE A 114 7.03 8.38 5.97
CA ILE A 114 6.22 9.40 6.63
C ILE A 114 6.01 9.05 8.11
N ASN A 115 5.51 10.00 8.89
CA ASN A 115 5.07 9.76 10.27
C ASN A 115 3.55 9.93 10.38
N GLY A 116 2.91 9.11 11.21
CA GLY A 116 1.48 9.15 11.49
C GLY A 116 1.15 8.45 12.81
N SER A 117 -0.07 8.60 13.29
CA SER A 117 -0.54 7.84 14.47
C SER A 117 -1.35 6.65 13.99
N VAL A 118 -1.26 5.51 14.68
CA VAL A 118 -2.05 4.31 14.35
C VAL A 118 -2.47 3.56 15.61
N GLY A 119 -3.65 2.96 15.58
CA GLY A 119 -4.10 2.01 16.58
C GLY A 119 -5.60 1.70 16.50
N VAL A 120 -6.06 0.78 17.34
CA VAL A 120 -7.48 0.37 17.40
C VAL A 120 -8.24 1.22 18.41
N HIS A 121 -7.81 1.20 19.68
CA HIS A 121 -8.43 1.97 20.77
C HIS A 121 -7.62 3.21 21.15
N GLN A 122 -6.29 3.06 21.22
CA GLN A 122 -5.35 4.15 21.45
C GLN A 122 -4.40 4.22 20.27
N ARG A 123 -4.13 5.44 19.81
CA ARG A 123 -3.25 5.66 18.66
C ARG A 123 -1.89 6.11 19.15
N SER A 124 -0.85 5.53 18.57
CA SER A 124 0.53 5.87 18.89
C SER A 124 1.27 6.29 17.63
N MET A 125 2.21 7.25 17.78
CA MET A 125 3.04 7.69 16.67
C MET A 125 3.92 6.53 16.17
N ARG A 126 3.95 6.34 14.85
CA ARG A 126 4.78 5.38 14.14
C ARG A 126 5.33 6.00 12.85
N ARG A 127 6.40 5.40 12.34
CA ARG A 127 6.93 5.67 11.01
C ARG A 127 6.34 4.65 10.03
N PHE A 128 5.97 5.11 8.85
CA PHE A 128 5.40 4.29 7.79
C PHE A 128 6.21 4.45 6.51
N LEU A 129 6.55 3.34 5.89
CA LEU A 129 6.89 3.26 4.49
C LEU A 129 5.60 3.10 3.68
N VAL A 130 5.34 3.99 2.73
CA VAL A 130 4.25 3.81 1.76
C VAL A 130 4.79 3.08 0.55
N ASP A 131 4.35 1.84 0.32
CA ASP A 131 4.97 0.95 -0.68
C ASP A 131 3.94 0.18 -1.51
N THR A 132 3.87 0.54 -2.79
CA THR A 132 3.03 -0.12 -3.80
C THR A 132 3.53 -1.52 -4.17
N GLY A 133 4.77 -1.88 -3.81
CA GLY A 133 5.37 -3.19 -4.05
C GLY A 133 5.09 -4.22 -2.95
N THR A 134 4.41 -3.84 -1.87
CA THR A 134 4.08 -4.73 -0.75
C THR A 134 2.59 -5.08 -0.76
N THR A 135 2.25 -6.36 -0.56
CA THR A 135 0.87 -6.87 -0.67
C THR A 135 -0.02 -6.57 0.53
N VAL A 136 0.57 -6.43 1.72
CA VAL A 136 -0.14 -6.31 2.99
C VAL A 136 0.47 -5.23 3.88
N VAL A 137 -0.29 -4.72 4.82
CA VAL A 137 0.27 -3.98 5.95
C VAL A 137 1.32 -4.86 6.66
N VAL A 138 2.51 -4.29 6.84
CA VAL A 138 3.56 -4.87 7.67
C VAL A 138 3.65 -4.03 8.94
N MET A 139 3.66 -4.69 10.10
CA MET A 139 3.79 -4.03 11.39
C MET A 139 4.92 -4.67 12.21
N THR A 140 5.39 -3.96 13.24
CA THR A 140 6.40 -4.50 14.14
C THR A 140 5.84 -5.68 14.94
N VAL A 141 6.72 -6.54 15.47
CA VAL A 141 6.32 -7.70 16.28
C VAL A 141 5.45 -7.30 17.48
N ASP A 142 5.76 -6.18 18.13
CA ASP A 142 5.02 -5.76 19.33
C ASP A 142 3.70 -5.11 18.98
N ASP A 143 3.66 -4.28 17.93
CA ASP A 143 2.42 -3.71 17.41
C ASP A 143 1.47 -4.80 16.89
N PHE A 144 2.00 -5.88 16.31
CA PHE A 144 1.20 -7.03 15.88
C PHE A 144 0.50 -7.70 17.06
N LYS A 145 1.21 -7.91 18.17
CA LYS A 145 0.60 -8.50 19.37
C LYS A 145 -0.48 -7.58 19.93
N GLU A 146 -0.22 -6.28 20.00
CA GLU A 146 -1.18 -5.29 20.48
C GLU A 146 -2.43 -5.26 19.60
N TYR A 147 -2.26 -5.17 18.28
CA TYR A 147 -3.34 -5.18 17.30
C TYR A 147 -4.20 -6.44 17.42
N VAL A 148 -3.57 -7.62 17.40
CA VAL A 148 -4.28 -8.90 17.48
C VAL A 148 -5.03 -9.05 18.80
N ASN A 149 -4.51 -8.51 19.91
CA ASN A 149 -5.21 -8.51 21.19
C ASN A 149 -6.40 -7.55 21.19
N ALA A 150 -6.29 -6.39 20.54
CA ALA A 150 -7.36 -5.40 20.48
C ALA A 150 -8.55 -5.82 19.62
N ILE A 151 -8.34 -6.63 18.58
CA ILE A 151 -9.41 -7.07 17.67
C ILE A 151 -10.09 -8.39 18.08
N GLN A 152 -9.76 -8.96 19.25
CA GLN A 152 -10.24 -10.30 19.64
C GLN A 152 -11.78 -10.40 19.65
N PRO A 153 -12.38 -11.30 18.84
CA PRO A 153 -13.81 -11.55 18.90
C PRO A 153 -14.15 -12.40 20.13
N GLN A 154 -15.42 -12.37 20.55
CA GLN A 154 -15.88 -13.13 21.72
C GLN A 154 -15.62 -14.64 21.63
N ARG A 155 -15.72 -15.22 20.42
CA ARG A 155 -15.45 -16.65 20.18
C ARG A 155 -13.95 -16.98 20.09
N GLY A 156 -13.10 -15.96 20.11
CA GLY A 156 -11.66 -16.09 19.92
C GLY A 156 -11.24 -16.37 18.47
N CYS A 157 -9.93 -16.40 18.27
CA CYS A 157 -9.30 -16.75 17.01
C CYS A 157 -8.28 -17.88 17.23
N PHE A 158 -8.07 -18.71 16.21
CA PHE A 158 -6.96 -19.65 16.18
C PHE A 158 -5.67 -18.90 15.85
N ARG A 159 -4.60 -19.21 16.58
CA ARG A 159 -3.31 -18.53 16.49
C ARG A 159 -2.18 -19.54 16.40
N ARG A 160 -1.31 -19.42 15.39
CA ARG A 160 -0.08 -20.21 15.25
C ARG A 160 1.05 -19.32 14.74
N GLY A 161 1.86 -18.80 15.65
CA GLY A 161 2.85 -17.76 15.30
C GLY A 161 2.14 -16.50 14.84
N THR A 162 2.44 -16.04 13.62
CA THR A 162 1.80 -14.88 12.97
C THR A 162 0.53 -15.24 12.21
N LEU A 163 0.22 -16.54 12.05
CA LEU A 163 -1.03 -16.98 11.43
C LEU A 163 -2.19 -16.79 12.41
N ILE A 164 -3.10 -15.87 12.07
CA ILE A 164 -4.32 -15.59 12.83
C ILE A 164 -5.52 -15.90 11.95
N THR A 165 -6.39 -16.77 12.43
CA THR A 165 -7.64 -17.11 11.75
C THR A 165 -8.81 -16.96 12.70
N CYS A 166 -9.88 -16.31 12.26
CA CYS A 166 -11.08 -16.05 13.04
C CYS A 166 -12.30 -16.51 12.25
N ALA A 167 -13.44 -16.67 12.90
CA ALA A 167 -14.69 -16.91 12.20
C ALA A 167 -15.03 -15.77 11.26
N CYS A 168 -15.36 -16.05 10.00
CA CYS A 168 -15.68 -14.98 9.04
C CYS A 168 -16.90 -14.16 9.46
N SER A 169 -17.87 -14.72 10.20
CA SER A 169 -19.01 -13.95 10.70
C SER A 169 -18.69 -12.98 11.84
N ASP A 170 -17.50 -13.09 12.43
CA ASP A 170 -17.05 -12.22 13.51
C ASP A 170 -16.20 -11.06 12.97
N VAL A 171 -15.52 -11.24 11.84
CA VAL A 171 -14.66 -10.22 11.21
C VAL A 171 -15.38 -8.89 11.01
N PRO A 172 -16.61 -8.81 10.45
CA PRO A 172 -17.31 -7.54 10.27
C PRO A 172 -17.60 -6.77 11.56
N LYS A 173 -17.53 -7.41 12.72
CA LYS A 173 -17.85 -6.83 14.04
C LYS A 173 -16.61 -6.35 14.78
N MET A 174 -15.42 -6.64 14.26
CA MET A 174 -14.16 -6.24 14.87
C MET A 174 -13.92 -4.73 14.70
N PRO A 175 -13.29 -4.07 15.68
CA PRO A 175 -12.99 -2.66 15.58
C PRO A 175 -11.99 -2.38 14.43
N PRO A 176 -12.10 -1.24 13.74
CA PRO A 176 -11.19 -0.89 12.67
C PRO A 176 -9.80 -0.51 13.19
N LEU A 177 -8.80 -0.63 12.32
CA LEU A 177 -7.48 -0.04 12.54
C LEU A 177 -7.52 1.41 12.05
N MET A 178 -7.27 2.36 12.95
CA MET A 178 -7.39 3.79 12.67
C MET A 178 -6.01 4.40 12.45
N PHE A 179 -5.86 5.15 11.36
CA PHE A 179 -4.66 5.90 11.00
C PHE A 179 -4.93 7.40 11.05
N GLU A 180 -3.99 8.18 11.55
CA GLU A 180 -4.03 9.65 11.46
C GLU A 180 -2.77 10.17 10.78
N PHE A 181 -3.01 10.94 9.73
CA PHE A 181 -1.98 11.59 8.94
C PHE A 181 -2.33 13.07 8.89
N GLY A 182 -1.68 13.90 9.71
CA GLY A 182 -2.06 15.31 9.83
C GLY A 182 -3.50 15.48 10.33
N ASN A 183 -4.37 16.07 9.50
CA ASN A 183 -5.78 16.31 9.81
C ASN A 183 -6.75 15.28 9.20
N VAL A 184 -6.27 14.25 8.49
CA VAL A 184 -7.13 13.17 8.00
C VAL A 184 -7.03 11.95 8.91
N THR A 185 -8.20 11.39 9.22
CA THR A 185 -8.32 10.08 9.88
C THR A 185 -8.86 9.07 8.89
N LEU A 186 -8.15 7.96 8.72
CA LEU A 186 -8.49 6.88 7.81
C LEU A 186 -8.74 5.61 8.61
N ALA A 187 -9.78 4.87 8.24
CA ALA A 187 -10.12 3.60 8.88
C ALA A 187 -9.87 2.46 7.90
N LEU A 188 -9.15 1.44 8.36
CA LEU A 188 -9.06 0.16 7.67
C LEU A 188 -9.89 -0.85 8.47
N GLY A 189 -11.00 -1.28 7.88
CA GLY A 189 -11.90 -2.22 8.52
C GLY A 189 -11.28 -3.61 8.59
N ALA A 190 -11.76 -4.45 9.51
CA ALA A 190 -11.27 -5.82 9.59
C ALA A 190 -11.53 -6.61 8.29
N MET A 191 -12.61 -6.30 7.55
CA MET A 191 -12.87 -6.89 6.23
C MET A 191 -11.81 -6.54 5.17
N ASP A 192 -11.04 -5.48 5.38
CA ASP A 192 -9.93 -5.11 4.48
C ASP A 192 -8.62 -5.83 4.85
N LEU A 193 -8.56 -6.40 6.05
CA LEU A 193 -7.41 -7.06 6.62
C LEU A 193 -7.60 -8.57 6.76
N PHE A 194 -8.76 -9.12 6.45
CA PHE A 194 -9.04 -10.55 6.55
C PHE A 194 -9.58 -11.08 5.22
N LEU A 195 -9.08 -12.25 4.80
CA LEU A 195 -9.59 -12.95 3.62
C LEU A 195 -10.16 -14.32 4.00
N PRO A 196 -11.27 -14.75 3.40
CA PRO A 196 -11.82 -16.08 3.64
C PRO A 196 -10.84 -17.16 3.17
N ASN A 197 -10.57 -18.12 4.04
CA ASN A 197 -9.87 -19.33 3.67
C ASN A 197 -10.82 -20.20 2.81
N LYS A 198 -10.29 -20.80 1.75
CA LYS A 198 -11.06 -21.68 0.85
C LYS A 198 -11.46 -23.00 1.51
N LYS A 199 -10.99 -23.28 2.73
CA LYS A 199 -11.29 -24.49 3.50
C LYS A 199 -11.91 -24.15 4.85
N VAL A 200 -12.91 -24.93 5.26
CA VAL A 200 -13.39 -24.96 6.64
C VAL A 200 -12.28 -25.57 7.50
N MET A 201 -11.80 -24.82 8.50
CA MET A 201 -10.68 -25.25 9.34
C MET A 201 -11.10 -26.08 10.56
N GLY A 202 -12.40 -26.18 10.85
CA GLY A 202 -12.92 -26.83 12.06
C GLY A 202 -12.55 -26.09 13.35
N GLY A 203 -12.67 -26.72 14.52
CA GLY A 203 -12.33 -26.10 15.80
C GLY A 203 -13.35 -25.04 16.25
N PRO A 204 -12.94 -23.85 16.78
CA PRO A 204 -13.87 -22.82 17.26
C PRO A 204 -14.79 -22.26 16.16
N PHE A 205 -14.50 -22.59 14.90
CA PHE A 205 -15.23 -22.15 13.71
C PHE A 205 -16.29 -23.18 13.25
N GLY A 206 -16.41 -24.36 13.87
CA GLY A 206 -17.41 -25.35 13.46
C GLY A 206 -17.42 -25.65 11.94
N ALA A 207 -18.55 -25.39 11.28
CA ALA A 207 -18.74 -25.59 9.84
C ALA A 207 -18.64 -24.30 8.99
N GLU A 208 -18.47 -23.12 9.61
CA GLU A 208 -18.33 -21.87 8.86
C GLU A 208 -16.89 -21.70 8.32
N PRO A 209 -16.72 -20.88 7.26
CA PRO A 209 -15.40 -20.49 6.79
C PRO A 209 -14.59 -19.75 7.86
N ALA A 210 -13.31 -20.04 7.93
CA ALA A 210 -12.35 -19.24 8.69
C ALA A 210 -11.79 -18.14 7.79
N CYS A 211 -11.60 -16.95 8.34
CA CYS A 211 -10.98 -15.82 7.69
C CYS A 211 -9.58 -15.60 8.27
N GLU A 212 -8.59 -15.41 7.42
CA GLU A 212 -7.17 -15.27 7.78
C GLU A 212 -6.74 -13.80 7.71
N LEU A 213 -6.07 -13.35 8.77
CA LEU A 213 -5.49 -12.00 8.84
C LEU A 213 -4.35 -11.84 7.82
N GLN A 214 -4.52 -10.90 6.90
CA GLN A 214 -3.57 -10.49 5.86
C GLN A 214 -2.69 -9.35 6.37
N VAL A 215 -1.86 -9.67 7.37
CA VAL A 215 -0.86 -8.77 7.93
C VAL A 215 0.45 -9.53 8.09
N SER A 216 1.54 -8.88 7.72
CA SER A 216 2.88 -9.41 7.91
C SER A 216 3.58 -8.76 9.11
N VAL A 217 4.55 -9.47 9.67
CA VAL A 217 5.36 -8.98 10.78
C VAL A 217 6.75 -8.67 10.27
N GLY A 218 7.15 -7.41 10.41
CA GLY A 218 8.45 -6.88 9.98
C GLY A 218 9.41 -6.62 11.14
N MET A 219 10.62 -6.17 10.81
CA MET A 219 11.63 -5.83 11.81
C MET A 219 11.33 -4.46 12.46
N PRO A 220 11.58 -4.27 13.77
CA PRO A 220 11.30 -3.01 14.46
C PRO A 220 11.95 -1.77 13.84
N SER A 221 13.16 -1.92 13.28
CA SER A 221 13.93 -0.82 12.68
C SER A 221 13.32 -0.24 11.41
N GLU A 222 12.41 -0.96 10.76
CA GLU A 222 11.83 -0.58 9.46
C GLU A 222 10.52 0.20 9.62
N GLY A 223 9.96 0.24 10.83
CA GLY A 223 8.63 0.81 11.06
C GLY A 223 7.52 -0.05 10.46
N TRP A 224 6.42 0.60 10.08
CA TRP A 224 5.30 -0.05 9.39
C TRP A 224 5.45 0.09 7.88
N VAL A 225 4.91 -0.86 7.11
CA VAL A 225 4.75 -0.73 5.66
C VAL A 225 3.26 -0.69 5.34
N LEU A 226 2.83 0.32 4.58
CA LEU A 226 1.48 0.43 4.04
C LEU A 226 1.48 -0.16 2.64
N GLY A 227 1.03 -1.42 2.55
CA GLY A 227 0.90 -2.16 1.31
C GLY A 227 -0.49 -2.09 0.69
N ASP A 228 -0.69 -2.92 -0.33
CA ASP A 228 -1.86 -2.95 -1.22
C ASP A 228 -3.22 -3.04 -0.51
N ASN A 229 -3.36 -3.77 0.60
CA ASN A 229 -4.60 -3.78 1.38
C ASN A 229 -4.99 -2.39 1.96
N PHE A 230 -4.02 -1.53 2.28
CA PHE A 230 -4.29 -0.13 2.62
C PHE A 230 -4.55 0.72 1.36
N LEU A 231 -3.75 0.52 0.30
CA LEU A 231 -3.83 1.31 -0.94
C LEU A 231 -5.16 1.13 -1.68
N ARG A 232 -5.81 -0.03 -1.57
CA ARG A 232 -7.16 -0.29 -2.12
C ARG A 232 -8.30 0.46 -1.41
N LYS A 233 -8.02 1.22 -0.36
CA LYS A 233 -9.05 1.90 0.45
C LYS A 233 -8.90 3.41 0.47
N VAL A 234 -7.74 3.91 0.08
CA VAL A 234 -7.34 5.31 0.26
C VAL A 234 -6.78 5.83 -1.05
N VAL A 235 -7.18 7.04 -1.44
CA VAL A 235 -6.49 7.73 -2.53
C VAL A 235 -5.11 8.15 -2.03
N LEU A 236 -4.08 7.69 -2.71
CA LEU A 236 -2.68 7.94 -2.38
C LEU A 236 -2.04 8.81 -3.46
N VAL A 237 -1.25 9.80 -3.05
CA VAL A 237 -0.49 10.66 -3.98
C VAL A 237 0.99 10.71 -3.61
N PHE A 238 1.87 10.49 -4.58
CA PHE A 238 3.28 10.84 -4.47
C PHE A 238 3.56 12.12 -5.23
N ASP A 239 4.04 13.15 -4.53
CA ASP A 239 4.44 14.44 -5.11
C ASP A 239 5.97 14.59 -4.95
N TYR A 240 6.69 14.33 -6.04
CA TYR A 240 8.17 14.33 -6.04
C TYR A 240 8.75 15.74 -5.90
N GLU A 241 8.08 16.75 -6.45
CA GLU A 241 8.57 18.15 -6.41
C GLU A 241 8.54 18.69 -4.99
N LYS A 242 7.47 18.41 -4.25
CA LYS A 242 7.29 18.87 -2.86
C LYS A 242 7.70 17.83 -1.82
N ARG A 243 8.17 16.65 -2.25
CA ARG A 243 8.65 15.55 -1.39
C ARG A 243 7.65 15.19 -0.29
N ARG A 244 6.41 14.90 -0.70
CA ARG A 244 5.31 14.65 0.23
C ARG A 244 4.38 13.56 -0.30
N VAL A 245 3.68 12.93 0.63
CA VAL A 245 2.64 11.94 0.34
C VAL A 245 1.29 12.56 0.65
N GLY A 246 0.35 12.44 -0.27
CA GLY A 246 -1.03 12.87 -0.10
C GLY A 246 -1.93 11.69 0.23
N PHE A 247 -2.84 11.87 1.18
CA PHE A 247 -3.91 10.93 1.47
C PHE A 247 -5.24 11.67 1.38
N ALA A 248 -6.19 11.13 0.62
CA ALA A 248 -7.56 11.63 0.65
C ALA A 248 -8.49 10.50 1.05
N ALA A 249 -9.47 10.84 1.89
CA ALA A 249 -10.61 9.96 2.05
C ALA A 249 -11.32 9.92 0.70
N PRO A 250 -11.65 8.73 0.21
CA PRO A 250 -12.44 8.66 -1.01
C PRO A 250 -13.83 9.29 -0.77
N PRO A 251 -14.49 9.86 -1.80
CA PRO A 251 -15.80 10.49 -1.64
C PRO A 251 -16.80 9.53 -0.98
N GLU A 252 -17.67 10.06 -0.11
CA GLU A 252 -18.79 9.27 0.43
C GLU A 252 -19.59 8.69 -0.74
N GLN A 253 -19.82 7.38 -0.72
CA GLN A 253 -20.80 6.80 -1.64
C GLN A 253 -22.17 7.32 -1.18
N SER A 254 -22.78 8.18 -1.98
CA SER A 254 -24.21 8.46 -1.85
C SER A 254 -24.94 7.13 -1.96
N SER A 255 -25.56 6.71 -0.86
CA SER A 255 -26.41 5.52 -0.77
C SER A 255 -27.64 5.66 -1.65
#